data_AF-A0A538M3G0-F1
#
_entry.id   AF-A0A538M3G0-F1
#
_cell.length_a   1.000
_cell.length_b   1.000
_cell.length_c   1.000
_cell.angle_alpha   90.00
_cell.angle_beta   90.00
_cell.angle_gamma   90.00
#
_symmetry.space_group_name_H-M   'P 1'
#
loop_
_entity.id
_entity.type
_entity.pdbx_description
1 polymer ?
#
loop_
_entity_poly.entity_id
_entity_poly.type
_entity_poly.pdbx_seq_one_letter_code
_entity_poly.pdbx_strand_id
1 'polypeptide(L)' 'MPCSECGAAVERANTDEHVCDRAQLVEYQMFQLRDEVAAVEGEFGAYLDSPSGRFELWWAERERRSAGDD' A
#
# COMPACT_ATOMS: atom_id res chain seq x y z
N MET A 1 -4.11 5.95 26.19
CA MET A 1 -5.10 6.14 25.12
C MET A 1 -4.36 6.07 23.80
N PRO A 2 -4.86 5.33 22.79
CA PRO A 2 -4.22 5.33 21.49
C PRO A 2 -4.35 6.73 20.87
N CYS A 3 -3.24 7.27 20.35
CA CYS A 3 -3.27 8.46 19.52
C CYS A 3 -4.09 8.17 18.27
N SER A 4 -5.07 9.01 17.94
CA SER A 4 -5.91 8.82 16.75
C SER A 4 -5.16 9.05 15.44
N GLU A 5 -4.03 9.75 15.48
CA GLU A 5 -3.23 10.06 14.29
C GLU A 5 -2.20 8.97 13.98
N CYS A 6 -1.40 8.54 14.96
CA CYS A 6 -0.33 7.56 14.76
C CYS A 6 -0.54 6.20 15.45
N GLY A 7 -1.64 6.01 16.19
CA GLY A 7 -1.93 4.74 16.87
C GLY A 7 -1.11 4.46 18.13
N ALA A 8 -0.12 5.29 18.46
CA ALA A 8 0.75 5.09 19.62
C ALA A 8 -0.05 5.04 20.94
N ALA A 9 0.31 4.14 21.84
CA ALA A 9 -0.26 4.11 23.18
C ALA A 9 0.33 5.25 24.03
N VAL A 10 -0.43 6.34 24.19
CA VAL A 10 0.02 7.53 24.93
C VAL A 10 -0.57 7.55 26.33
N GLU A 11 0.25 7.86 27.33
CA GLU A 11 -0.23 8.10 28.70
C GLU A 11 -1.15 9.31 28.76
N ARG A 12 -2.22 9.23 29.55
CA ARG A 12 -3.23 10.29 29.59
C ARG A 12 -2.65 11.65 29.99
N ALA A 13 -1.66 11.66 30.90
CA ALA A 13 -1.00 12.88 31.34
C ALA A 13 -0.15 13.57 30.25
N ASN A 14 0.30 12.81 29.25
CA ASN A 14 1.24 13.29 28.23
C ASN A 14 0.57 13.46 26.85
N THR A 15 -0.77 13.49 26.81
CA THR A 15 -1.50 13.55 25.54
C THR A 15 -1.23 14.85 24.79
N ASP A 16 -1.15 15.98 25.50
CA ASP A 16 -0.91 17.30 24.91
C ASP A 16 0.55 17.52 24.48
N GLU A 17 1.49 16.73 25.01
CA GLU A 17 2.93 16.79 24.67
C GLU A 17 3.34 15.77 23.61
N HIS A 18 2.43 14.86 23.23
CA HIS A 18 2.75 13.80 22.30
C HIS A 18 3.02 14.34 20.89
N VAL A 19 4.19 13.97 20.36
CA VAL A 19 4.55 14.19 18.96
C VAL A 19 4.57 12.85 18.25
N CYS A 20 3.82 12.73 17.16
CA CYS A 20 3.76 11.53 16.36
C CYS A 20 5.12 11.20 15.74
N ASP A 21 5.61 9.98 15.96
CA ASP A 21 6.74 9.45 15.22
C ASP A 21 6.31 9.05 13.80
N ARG A 22 7.16 9.34 12.81
CA ARG A 22 6.84 9.11 11.40
C ARG A 22 6.81 7.62 11.07
N ALA A 23 7.71 6.82 11.62
CA ALA A 23 7.71 5.38 11.35
C ALA A 23 6.47 4.72 11.96
N GLN A 24 6.12 5.09 13.19
CA GLN A 24 4.90 4.64 13.86
C GLN A 24 3.62 5.03 13.09
N LEU A 25 3.57 6.24 12.54
CA LEU A 25 2.46 6.68 11.69
C LEU A 25 2.33 5.83 10.43
N VAL A 26 3.43 5.49 9.76
CA VAL A 26 3.41 4.64 8.56
C VAL A 26 2.89 3.24 8.90
N GLU A 27 3.36 2.65 10.00
CA GLU A 27 2.86 1.35 10.46
C GLU A 27 1.35 1.38 10.75
N TYR A 28 0.89 2.44 11.43
CA TYR A 28 -0.53 2.61 11.73
C TYR A 28 -1.36 2.78 10.46
N GLN A 29 -0.90 3.57 9.49
CA GLN A 29 -1.57 3.73 8.19
C GLN A 29 -1.63 2.40 7.42
N MET A 30 -0.54 1.63 7.39
CA MET A 30 -0.52 0.30 6.75
C MET A 30 -1.50 -0.66 7.42
N PHE A 31 -1.59 -0.61 8.76
CA PHE A 31 -2.57 -1.41 9.48
C PHE A 31 -4.01 -1.04 9.12
N GLN A 32 -4.33 0.27 9.05
CA GLN A 32 -5.67 0.74 8.69
C GLN A 32 -6.04 0.39 7.24
N LEU A 33 -5.07 0.45 6.32
CA LEU A 33 -5.28 0.22 4.89
C LEU A 33 -5.17 -1.25 4.48
N ARG A 34 -4.81 -2.17 5.38
CA ARG A 34 -4.47 -3.56 5.02
C ARG A 34 -5.55 -4.27 4.21
N ASP A 35 -6.82 -4.05 4.55
CA ASP A 35 -7.94 -4.74 3.91
C ASP A 35 -8.21 -4.13 2.52
N GLU A 36 -8.00 -2.82 2.38
CA GLU A 36 -8.10 -2.11 1.09
C GLU A 36 -6.94 -2.52 0.16
N VAL A 37 -5.72 -2.60 0.68
CA VAL A 37 -4.55 -3.12 -0.08
C VAL A 37 -4.82 -4.55 -0.55
N ALA A 38 -5.30 -5.43 0.34
CA ALA A 38 -5.63 -6.81 -0.02
C ALA A 38 -6.75 -6.89 -1.08
N ALA A 39 -7.74 -6.00 -1.03
CA ALA A 39 -8.78 -5.93 -2.04
C ALA A 39 -8.21 -5.52 -3.41
N VAL A 40 -7.38 -4.48 -3.45
CA VAL A 40 -6.71 -4.02 -4.68
C VAL A 40 -5.80 -5.10 -5.25
N GLU A 41 -5.02 -5.79 -4.41
CA GLU A 41 -4.17 -6.90 -4.84
C GLU A 41 -4.99 -8.04 -5.44
N GLY A 42 -6.14 -8.37 -4.84
CA GLY A 42 -7.07 -9.38 -5.34
C GLY A 42 -7.69 -8.99 -6.68
N GLU A 43 -8.19 -7.75 -6.80
CA GLU A 43 -8.76 -7.22 -8.04
C GLU A 43 -7.73 -7.16 -9.16
N PHE A 44 -6.52 -6.71 -8.84
CA PHE A 44 -5.41 -6.67 -9.78
C PHE A 44 -4.98 -8.07 -10.24
N GLY A 45 -4.87 -9.03 -9.32
CA GLY A 45 -4.61 -10.43 -9.65
C GLY A 45 -5.67 -11.01 -10.58
N ALA A 46 -6.95 -10.82 -10.26
CA ALA A 46 -8.05 -11.26 -11.10
C ALA A 46 -8.03 -10.61 -12.49
N TYR A 47 -7.65 -9.33 -12.57
CA TYR A 47 -7.46 -8.65 -13.83
C TYR A 47 -6.33 -9.26 -14.65
N LEU A 48 -5.16 -9.49 -14.06
CA LEU A 48 -4.02 -10.11 -14.74
C LEU A 48 -4.32 -11.54 -15.20
N ASP A 49 -5.19 -12.27 -14.49
CA ASP A 49 -5.66 -13.59 -14.89
C ASP A 49 -6.72 -13.53 -16.02
N SER A 50 -7.32 -12.39 -16.30
CA SER A 50 -8.26 -12.23 -17.40
C SER A 50 -7.56 -12.31 -18.78
N PRO A 51 -8.28 -12.64 -19.87
CA PRO A 51 -7.70 -12.60 -21.21
C PRO A 51 -7.09 -11.25 -21.58
N SER A 52 -7.72 -10.14 -21.18
CA SER A 52 -7.23 -8.78 -21.44
C SER A 52 -5.94 -8.50 -20.68
N GLY A 53 -5.90 -8.81 -19.37
CA GLY A 53 -4.70 -8.59 -18.56
C GLY A 53 -3.50 -9.41 -19.05
N ARG A 54 -3.72 -10.67 -19.44
CA ARG A 54 -2.66 -11.50 -20.03
C ARG A 54 -2.14 -10.94 -21.35
N PHE A 55 -3.02 -10.41 -22.19
CA PHE A 55 -2.63 -9.76 -23.44
C PHE A 55 -1.79 -8.51 -23.18
N GLU A 56 -2.21 -7.66 -22.24
CA GLU A 56 -1.49 -6.43 -21.88
C GLU A 56 -0.11 -6.74 -21.27
N LEU A 57 -0.01 -7.75 -20.39
CA LEU A 57 1.28 -8.22 -19.86
C LEU A 57 2.22 -8.69 -20.98
N TRP A 58 1.70 -9.47 -21.93
CA TRP A 58 2.46 -9.93 -23.09
C TRP A 58 2.93 -8.74 -23.94
N TRP A 59 2.05 -7.77 -24.19
CA TRP A 59 2.36 -6.58 -24.96
C TRP A 59 3.44 -5.72 -24.27
N ALA A 60 3.27 -5.45 -22.98
CA ALA A 60 4.21 -4.64 -22.19
C ALA A 60 5.62 -5.26 -22.15
N GLU A 61 5.73 -6.59 -22.03
CA GLU A 61 7.03 -7.28 -22.09
C GLU A 61 7.70 -7.10 -23.46
N ARG A 62 6.93 -7.10 -24.54
CA ARG A 62 7.48 -6.86 -25.88
C ARG A 62 7.97 -5.43 -26.06
N GLU A 63 7.20 -4.46 -25.57
CA GLU A 63 7.57 -3.05 -25.62
C GLU A 63 8.86 -2.79 -24.84
N ARG A 64 8.99 -3.35 -23.62
CA ARG A 64 10.23 -3.27 -22.82
C ARG A 64 11.45 -3.81 -23.57
N ARG A 65 11.31 -4.96 -24.26
CA ARG A 65 12.41 -5.55 -25.03
C ARG A 65 12.82 -4.68 -26.21
N SER A 66 11.83 -4.17 -26.96
CA SER A 66 12.10 -3.27 -28.09
C SER A 66 12.71 -1.94 -27.66
N ALA A 67 12.40 -1.44 -26.45
CA ALA A 67 12.99 -0.23 -25.90
C ALA A 67 14.41 -0.43 -25.30
N GLY A 68 14.83 -1.67 -25.05
CA GLY A 68 16.15 -2.00 -24.51
C GLY A 68 17.18 -2.42 -25.56
N ASP A 69 16.78 -2.48 -26.83
CA ASP A 69 17.65 -2.77 -27.99
C ASP A 69 18.16 -1.48 -28.69
N ASP A 70 17.92 -0.30 -28.10
CA ASP A 70 18.50 1.03 -28.44
C ASP A 70 19.58 1.44 -27.40
#